data_AF-A0A1V4YV63-F1
#
_entry.id   AF-A0A1V4YV63-F1
#
_cell.length_a   1.000
_cell.length_b   1.000
_cell.length_c   1.000
_cell.angle_alpha   90.00
_cell.angle_beta   90.00
_cell.angle_gamma   90.00
#
_symmetry.space_group_name_H-M   'P 1'
#
loop_
_entity.id
_entity.type
_entity.pdbx_description
1 polymer ?
#
loop_
_entity_poly.entity_id
_entity_poly.type
_entity_poly.pdbx_seq_one_letter_code
_entity_poly.pdbx_strand_id
1 'polypeptide(L)'
;MGLLELFRGEKPQAPAIDLREVYDASIKDLPDPRPPAHDQALVKAIKDYLAEDNKWKNEIFRFEEARRREPDFYLSYYWIATHHMDKKNYPQAIDVLKEGIAKCLKKSPLCRRLAECYFWSGDVEKAIYWFCTAVMAGDQTDYNVYLYLGYIFQAYGLKKASYWARRRGRGISYQMTYVAMEYLKRDIERITEMVDRHRNERSRRMLEAFYPFAKKKLGYL
;
A
#
# COMPACT_ATOMS: atom_id res chain seq x y z
N MET A 1 11.56 40.11 20.93
CA MET A 1 12.40 39.03 20.36
C MET A 1 13.85 39.33 20.74
N GLY A 2 14.43 38.51 21.61
CA GLY A 2 15.75 38.77 22.20
C GLY A 2 16.88 38.33 21.27
N LEU A 3 17.94 39.14 21.19
CA LEU A 3 19.18 38.92 20.42
C LEU A 3 19.89 37.58 20.68
N LEU A 4 19.48 36.82 21.70
CA LEU A 4 20.00 35.49 22.06
C LEU A 4 19.49 34.34 21.18
N GLU A 5 18.38 34.51 20.45
CA GLU A 5 17.88 33.46 19.53
C GLU A 5 18.60 33.44 18.19
N LEU A 6 19.32 34.52 17.83
CA LEU A 6 20.02 34.65 16.55
C LEU A 6 21.31 33.81 16.47
N PHE A 7 21.84 33.33 17.60
CA PHE A 7 23.09 32.56 17.69
C PHE A 7 22.89 31.06 17.87
N ARG A 8 21.66 30.59 18.04
CA ARG A 8 21.36 29.16 17.88
C ARG A 8 21.11 28.93 16.40
N GLY A 9 22.05 28.30 15.71
CA GLY A 9 21.89 27.80 14.33
C GLY A 9 20.79 26.73 14.19
N GLU A 10 19.79 26.72 15.07
CA GLU A 10 18.60 25.92 14.99
C GLU A 10 17.71 26.56 13.91
N LYS A 11 17.83 26.03 12.69
CA LYS A 11 16.83 26.26 11.65
C LYS A 11 15.46 26.02 12.29
N PRO A 12 14.46 26.91 12.09
CA PRO A 12 13.12 26.71 12.64
C PRO A 12 12.65 25.31 12.25
N GLN A 13 12.52 24.45 13.25
CA GLN A 13 12.14 23.07 13.05
C GLN A 13 10.66 23.11 12.67
N ALA A 14 10.35 22.70 11.43
CA ALA A 14 8.96 22.61 11.00
C ALA A 14 8.18 21.75 12.02
N PRO A 15 6.92 22.08 12.34
CA PRO A 15 6.17 21.41 13.41
C PRO A 15 6.13 19.88 13.22
N ALA A 16 5.99 19.09 14.28
CA ALA A 16 5.82 17.64 14.10
C ALA A 16 4.51 17.33 13.33
N ILE A 17 4.52 16.38 12.39
CA ILE A 17 3.28 15.91 11.74
C ILE A 17 2.51 15.02 12.73
N ASP A 18 1.20 15.27 12.89
CA ASP A 18 0.32 14.39 13.66
C ASP A 18 0.18 13.04 12.94
N LEU A 19 0.28 11.93 13.68
CA LEU A 19 0.09 10.59 13.11
C LEU A 19 -1.28 10.39 12.44
N ARG A 20 -2.31 11.16 12.81
CA ARG A 20 -3.62 11.17 12.14
C ARG A 20 -3.54 11.67 10.70
N GLU A 21 -2.53 12.46 10.36
CA GLU A 21 -2.24 12.87 8.98
C GLU A 21 -1.42 11.83 8.20
N VAL A 22 -0.85 10.85 8.90
CA VAL A 22 0.04 9.84 8.31
C VAL A 22 -0.71 8.58 7.92
N TYR A 23 -1.72 8.18 8.68
CA TYR A 23 -2.56 7.02 8.38
C TYR A 23 -3.93 7.09 9.07
N ASP A 24 -4.90 6.32 8.58
CA ASP A 24 -6.20 6.18 9.23
C ASP A 24 -6.17 5.10 10.32
N ALA A 25 -6.24 5.50 11.59
CA ALA A 25 -6.27 4.57 12.70
C ALA A 25 -7.62 3.84 12.85
N SER A 26 -8.71 4.39 12.31
CA SER A 26 -10.06 3.80 12.34
C SER A 26 -10.19 2.60 11.40
N ILE A 27 -9.35 2.52 10.36
CA ILE A 27 -9.36 1.41 9.42
C ILE A 27 -8.69 0.20 10.07
N LYS A 28 -9.46 -0.88 10.20
CA LYS A 28 -9.02 -2.17 10.74
C LYS A 28 -9.59 -3.33 9.94
N ASP A 29 -8.76 -4.35 9.79
CA ASP A 29 -9.20 -5.67 9.35
C ASP A 29 -10.00 -6.33 10.47
N LEU A 30 -11.12 -6.91 10.08
CA LEU A 30 -11.90 -7.81 10.91
C LEU A 30 -11.67 -9.24 10.46
N PRO A 31 -11.80 -10.24 11.37
CA PRO A 31 -11.76 -11.64 10.98
C PRO A 31 -12.80 -11.92 9.89
N ASP A 32 -12.32 -12.47 8.77
CA ASP A 32 -13.18 -12.94 7.69
C ASP A 32 -13.05 -14.46 7.64
N PRO A 33 -14.12 -15.22 7.93
CA PRO A 33 -14.07 -16.69 7.96
C PRO A 33 -13.87 -17.28 6.55
N ARG A 34 -14.06 -16.49 5.50
CA ARG A 34 -13.91 -16.93 4.11
C ARG A 34 -12.44 -16.96 3.72
N PRO A 35 -11.86 -18.13 3.39
CA PRO A 35 -10.53 -18.17 2.80
C PRO A 35 -10.54 -17.55 1.40
N PRO A 36 -9.42 -16.99 0.90
CA PRO A 36 -9.37 -16.40 -0.44
C PRO A 36 -9.84 -17.31 -1.58
N ALA A 37 -9.75 -18.63 -1.39
CA ALA A 37 -10.11 -19.63 -2.40
C ALA A 37 -11.51 -20.26 -2.22
N HIS A 38 -12.36 -19.72 -1.33
CA HIS A 38 -13.70 -20.29 -1.09
C HIS A 38 -14.64 -20.13 -2.30
N ASP A 39 -14.59 -18.98 -2.99
CA ASP A 39 -15.35 -18.74 -4.20
C ASP A 39 -14.59 -19.26 -5.43
N GLN A 40 -14.89 -20.50 -5.83
CA GLN A 40 -14.26 -21.14 -6.98
C GLN A 40 -14.47 -20.38 -8.30
N ALA A 41 -15.62 -19.71 -8.47
CA ALA A 41 -15.88 -18.93 -9.67
C ALA A 41 -14.97 -17.70 -9.73
N LEU A 42 -14.80 -17.01 -8.60
CA LEU A 42 -13.85 -15.90 -8.49
C LEU A 42 -12.39 -16.38 -8.67
N VAL A 43 -12.00 -17.50 -8.06
CA VAL A 43 -10.66 -18.10 -8.27
C VAL A 43 -10.41 -18.39 -9.75
N LYS A 44 -11.40 -18.99 -10.43
CA LYS A 44 -11.30 -19.24 -11.87
C LYS A 44 -11.19 -17.94 -12.67
N ALA A 45 -11.98 -16.91 -12.33
CA ALA A 45 -11.89 -15.61 -12.97
C ALA A 45 -10.50 -14.97 -12.82
N ILE A 46 -9.89 -15.09 -11.64
CA ILE A 46 -8.52 -14.61 -11.37
C ILE A 46 -7.49 -15.38 -12.22
N LYS A 47 -7.59 -16.71 -12.26
CA LYS A 47 -6.70 -17.54 -13.09
C LYS A 47 -6.82 -17.18 -14.57
N ASP A 48 -8.05 -17.08 -15.07
CA ASP A 48 -8.35 -16.69 -16.44
C ASP A 48 -7.82 -15.28 -16.76
N TYR A 49 -7.84 -14.35 -15.78
CA TYR A 49 -7.30 -13.00 -15.91
C TYR A 49 -5.77 -12.98 -16.01
N LEU A 50 -5.10 -13.83 -15.22
CA LEU A 50 -3.63 -13.90 -15.17
C LEU A 50 -3.00 -14.73 -16.29
N ALA A 51 -3.78 -15.55 -16.99
CA ALA A 51 -3.30 -16.38 -18.08
C ALA A 51 -2.92 -15.53 -19.32
N GLU A 52 -1.63 -15.57 -19.69
CA GLU A 52 -1.08 -14.76 -20.80
C GLU A 52 -1.68 -15.13 -22.18
N ASP A 53 -2.11 -16.38 -22.34
CA ASP A 53 -2.66 -16.97 -23.57
C ASP A 53 -4.19 -16.84 -23.69
N ASN A 54 -4.88 -16.30 -22.67
CA ASN A 54 -6.33 -16.20 -22.69
C ASN A 54 -6.83 -15.05 -23.59
N LYS A 55 -7.46 -15.40 -24.70
CA LYS A 55 -8.07 -14.44 -25.65
C LYS A 55 -9.24 -13.64 -25.05
N TRP A 56 -9.85 -14.15 -23.98
CA TRP A 56 -10.92 -13.50 -23.21
C TRP A 56 -10.39 -12.90 -21.90
N LYS A 57 -9.10 -12.56 -21.84
CA LYS A 57 -8.53 -11.84 -20.70
C LYS A 57 -9.30 -10.55 -20.46
N ASN A 58 -9.46 -10.17 -19.19
CA ASN A 58 -10.06 -8.90 -18.74
C ASN A 58 -11.59 -8.81 -18.71
N GLU A 59 -12.29 -9.91 -18.43
CA GLU A 59 -13.73 -9.90 -18.19
C GLU A 59 -14.07 -9.40 -16.77
N ILE A 60 -14.26 -8.09 -16.63
CA ILE A 60 -14.65 -7.45 -15.36
C ILE A 60 -15.96 -7.99 -14.79
N PHE A 61 -16.88 -8.47 -15.64
CA PHE A 61 -18.24 -8.88 -15.22
C PHE A 61 -18.23 -10.00 -14.17
N ARG A 62 -17.24 -10.89 -14.19
CA ARG A 62 -17.12 -11.99 -13.22
C ARG A 62 -16.76 -11.49 -11.83
N PHE A 63 -15.89 -10.48 -11.76
CA PHE A 63 -15.56 -9.85 -10.50
C PHE A 63 -16.73 -9.02 -9.97
N GLU A 64 -17.49 -8.39 -10.87
CA GLU A 64 -18.72 -7.67 -10.53
C GLU A 64 -19.83 -8.58 -10.00
N GLU A 65 -20.01 -9.76 -10.59
CA GLU A 65 -20.92 -10.77 -10.08
C GLU A 65 -20.50 -11.27 -8.69
N ALA A 66 -19.21 -11.54 -8.48
CA ALA A 66 -18.69 -11.90 -7.16
C ALA A 66 -18.94 -10.79 -6.13
N ARG A 67 -18.71 -9.52 -6.50
CA ARG A 67 -19.02 -8.36 -5.65
C ARG A 67 -20.51 -8.29 -5.28
N ARG A 68 -21.43 -8.60 -6.20
CA ARG A 68 -22.88 -8.61 -5.91
C ARG A 68 -23.27 -9.74 -4.97
N ARG A 69 -22.68 -10.93 -5.12
CA ARG A 69 -22.93 -12.07 -4.24
C ARG A 69 -22.38 -11.83 -2.83
N GLU A 70 -21.19 -11.25 -2.73
CA GLU A 70 -20.45 -11.07 -1.49
C GLU A 70 -19.90 -9.63 -1.38
N PRO A 71 -20.77 -8.64 -1.08
CA PRO A 71 -20.39 -7.23 -1.09
C PRO A 71 -19.42 -6.83 0.02
N ASP A 72 -19.21 -7.67 1.02
CA ASP A 72 -18.27 -7.48 2.12
C ASP A 72 -16.96 -8.29 1.92
N PHE A 73 -16.82 -9.03 0.80
CA PHE A 73 -15.61 -9.79 0.48
C PHE A 73 -14.63 -8.96 -0.35
N TYR A 74 -13.44 -8.72 0.20
CA TYR A 74 -12.46 -7.78 -0.36
C TYR A 74 -11.92 -8.17 -1.75
N LEU A 75 -11.81 -9.47 -2.03
CA LEU A 75 -11.06 -9.95 -3.20
C LEU A 75 -11.71 -9.52 -4.52
N SER A 76 -13.04 -9.43 -4.57
CA SER A 76 -13.76 -8.94 -5.75
C SER A 76 -13.40 -7.48 -6.07
N TYR A 77 -13.45 -6.58 -5.09
CA TYR A 77 -13.03 -5.18 -5.22
C TYR A 77 -11.56 -5.06 -5.63
N TYR A 78 -10.68 -5.88 -5.07
CA TYR A 78 -9.26 -5.89 -5.41
C TYR A 78 -9.04 -6.16 -6.91
N TRP A 79 -9.74 -7.15 -7.48
CA TRP A 79 -9.58 -7.53 -8.89
C TRP A 79 -10.32 -6.60 -9.85
N ILE A 80 -11.47 -6.05 -9.48
CA ILE A 80 -12.12 -4.97 -10.25
C ILE A 80 -11.18 -3.77 -10.37
N ALA A 81 -10.59 -3.33 -9.25
CA ALA A 81 -9.65 -2.22 -9.25
C ALA A 81 -8.38 -2.53 -10.05
N THR A 82 -7.86 -3.76 -9.95
CA THR A 82 -6.74 -4.24 -10.76
C THR A 82 -7.03 -4.10 -12.26
N HIS A 83 -8.20 -4.56 -12.70
CA HIS A 83 -8.63 -4.43 -14.08
C HIS A 83 -8.69 -2.95 -14.54
N HIS A 84 -9.18 -2.04 -13.69
CA HIS A 84 -9.17 -0.62 -14.00
C HIS A 84 -7.75 -0.02 -14.04
N MET A 85 -6.88 -0.39 -13.10
CA MET A 85 -5.48 0.05 -13.05
C MET A 85 -4.69 -0.40 -14.29
N ASP A 86 -4.90 -1.63 -14.76
CA ASP A 86 -4.24 -2.16 -15.95
C ASP A 86 -4.67 -1.41 -17.23
N LYS A 87 -5.89 -0.87 -17.25
CA LYS A 87 -6.39 0.06 -18.27
C LYS A 87 -6.00 1.53 -18.02
N LYS A 88 -5.22 1.81 -16.98
CA LYS A 88 -4.85 3.16 -16.49
C LYS A 88 -6.06 4.04 -16.11
N ASN A 89 -7.20 3.42 -15.84
CA ASN A 89 -8.43 4.05 -15.37
C ASN A 89 -8.37 4.23 -13.84
N TYR A 90 -7.39 5.02 -13.37
CA TYR A 90 -7.14 5.23 -11.94
C TYR A 90 -8.34 5.80 -11.17
N PRO A 91 -9.15 6.75 -11.71
CA PRO A 91 -10.32 7.25 -10.99
C PRO A 91 -11.31 6.15 -10.62
N GLN A 92 -11.65 5.28 -11.58
CA GLN A 92 -12.57 4.16 -11.35
C GLN A 92 -11.99 3.13 -10.38
N ALA A 93 -10.68 2.85 -10.47
CA ALA A 93 -10.02 1.99 -9.49
C ALA A 93 -10.08 2.56 -8.07
N ILE A 94 -9.87 3.87 -7.90
CA ILE A 94 -9.97 4.56 -6.62
C ILE A 94 -11.39 4.45 -6.04
N ASP A 95 -12.42 4.67 -6.85
CA ASP A 95 -13.81 4.61 -6.40
C ASP A 95 -14.18 3.21 -5.92
N VAL A 96 -13.84 2.17 -6.69
CA VAL A 96 -14.06 0.77 -6.32
C VAL A 96 -13.33 0.40 -5.03
N LEU A 97 -12.09 0.85 -4.87
CA LEU A 97 -11.29 0.54 -3.67
C LEU A 97 -11.84 1.25 -2.43
N LYS A 98 -12.26 2.50 -2.55
CA LYS A 98 -12.92 3.23 -1.45
C LYS A 98 -14.23 2.57 -1.06
N GLU A 99 -15.02 2.13 -2.03
CA GLU A 99 -16.25 1.38 -1.77
C GLU A 99 -15.95 0.08 -1.00
N GLY A 100 -14.97 -0.69 -1.44
CA GLY A 100 -14.56 -1.93 -0.76
C GLY A 100 -14.04 -1.66 0.66
N ILE A 101 -13.24 -0.62 0.88
CA ILE A 101 -12.76 -0.24 2.22
C ILE A 101 -13.93 0.07 3.17
N ALA A 102 -15.02 0.67 2.66
CA ALA A 102 -16.20 0.98 3.46
C ALA A 102 -17.05 -0.27 3.80
N LYS A 103 -17.04 -1.30 2.95
CA LYS A 103 -17.94 -2.46 3.08
C LYS A 103 -17.27 -3.73 3.62
N CYS A 104 -15.98 -3.91 3.38
CA CYS A 104 -15.32 -5.20 3.58
C CYS A 104 -14.80 -5.42 5.00
N LEU A 105 -14.77 -6.69 5.40
CA LEU A 105 -14.15 -7.12 6.66
C LEU A 105 -12.64 -6.93 6.61
N LYS A 106 -11.98 -7.45 5.57
CA LYS A 106 -10.55 -7.22 5.28
C LYS A 106 -10.37 -5.99 4.41
N LYS A 107 -9.65 -4.99 4.91
CA LYS A 107 -9.44 -3.68 4.28
C LYS A 107 -7.98 -3.46 3.89
N SER A 108 -7.02 -4.01 4.62
CA SER A 108 -5.59 -3.81 4.36
C SER A 108 -5.13 -4.13 2.92
N PRO A 109 -5.62 -5.19 2.24
CA PRO A 109 -5.21 -5.44 0.85
C PRO A 109 -5.79 -4.38 -0.10
N LEU A 110 -6.98 -3.86 0.21
CA LEU A 110 -7.61 -2.76 -0.53
C LEU A 110 -6.88 -1.44 -0.29
N CYS A 111 -6.47 -1.15 0.95
CA CYS A 111 -5.65 0.01 1.28
C CYS A 111 -4.30 -0.03 0.53
N ARG A 112 -3.62 -1.18 0.47
CA ARG A 112 -2.39 -1.31 -0.33
C ARG A 112 -2.68 -1.05 -1.80
N ARG A 113 -3.73 -1.67 -2.36
CA ARG A 113 -4.07 -1.49 -3.78
C ARG A 113 -4.44 -0.04 -4.09
N LEU A 114 -5.09 0.66 -3.16
CA LEU A 114 -5.41 2.08 -3.27
C LEU A 114 -4.17 2.94 -3.24
N ALA A 115 -3.21 2.60 -2.38
CA ALA A 115 -1.90 3.24 -2.35
C ALA A 115 -1.16 3.09 -3.68
N GLU A 116 -1.12 1.88 -4.25
CA GLU A 116 -0.55 1.65 -5.58
C GLU A 116 -1.27 2.44 -6.66
N CYS A 117 -2.60 2.53 -6.59
CA CYS A 117 -3.39 3.31 -7.53
C CYS A 117 -3.01 4.80 -7.49
N TYR A 118 -2.96 5.40 -6.30
CA TYR A 118 -2.49 6.79 -6.15
C TYR A 118 -1.03 6.96 -6.59
N PHE A 119 -0.18 5.98 -6.27
CA PHE A 119 1.24 6.02 -6.63
C PHE A 119 1.42 6.08 -8.14
N TRP A 120 0.77 5.17 -8.87
CA TRP A 120 0.88 5.11 -10.33
C TRP A 120 0.09 6.20 -11.05
N SER A 121 -0.88 6.84 -10.38
CA SER A 121 -1.54 8.06 -10.88
C SER A 121 -0.76 9.35 -10.57
N GLY A 122 0.38 9.26 -9.85
CA GLY A 122 1.27 10.40 -9.54
C GLY A 122 1.00 11.12 -8.21
N ASP A 123 0.03 10.66 -7.41
CA ASP A 123 -0.26 11.22 -6.08
C ASP A 123 0.52 10.44 -5.01
N VAL A 124 1.83 10.66 -4.97
CA VAL A 124 2.76 9.93 -4.07
C VAL A 124 2.47 10.22 -2.59
N GLU A 125 1.99 11.41 -2.26
CA GLU A 125 1.64 11.77 -0.88
C GLU A 125 0.45 10.93 -0.39
N LYS A 126 -0.64 10.85 -1.15
CA LYS A 126 -1.76 9.96 -0.82
C LYS A 126 -1.35 8.49 -0.86
N ALA A 127 -0.46 8.10 -1.77
CA ALA A 127 0.06 6.74 -1.79
C ALA A 127 0.75 6.39 -0.46
N ILE A 128 1.61 7.26 0.06
CA ILE A 128 2.27 7.08 1.36
C ILE A 128 1.24 6.93 2.48
N TYR A 129 0.22 7.81 2.52
CA TYR A 129 -0.86 7.71 3.49
C TYR A 129 -1.55 6.33 3.48
N TRP A 130 -1.91 5.85 2.29
CA TRP A 130 -2.62 4.58 2.15
C TRP A 130 -1.72 3.36 2.37
N PHE A 131 -0.42 3.43 2.01
CA PHE A 131 0.55 2.38 2.37
C PHE A 131 0.72 2.31 3.89
N CYS A 132 0.87 3.44 4.58
CA CYS A 132 0.95 3.48 6.04
C CYS A 132 -0.34 2.93 6.67
N THR A 133 -1.50 3.30 6.12
CA THR A 133 -2.80 2.78 6.57
C THR A 133 -2.91 1.27 6.38
N ALA A 134 -2.47 0.73 5.24
CA ALA A 134 -2.47 -0.72 4.98
C ALA A 134 -1.62 -1.48 6.00
N VAL A 135 -0.41 -1.01 6.30
CA VAL A 135 0.47 -1.62 7.33
C VAL A 135 -0.20 -1.65 8.71
N MET A 136 -1.00 -0.63 9.03
CA MET A 136 -1.62 -0.46 10.36
C MET A 136 -3.05 -1.04 10.46
N ALA A 137 -3.61 -1.51 9.35
CA ALA A 137 -4.98 -2.01 9.27
C ALA A 137 -5.13 -3.43 9.85
N GLY A 138 -4.16 -4.33 9.70
CA GLY A 138 -4.19 -5.59 10.45
C GLY A 138 -3.46 -6.76 9.80
N ASP A 139 -3.51 -6.89 8.48
CA ASP A 139 -2.77 -7.94 7.77
C ASP A 139 -1.27 -7.61 7.73
N GLN A 140 -0.54 -8.28 8.61
CA GLN A 140 0.92 -8.17 8.67
C GLN A 140 1.62 -9.18 7.76
N THR A 141 0.88 -9.93 6.93
CA THR A 141 1.42 -10.93 6.00
C THR A 141 1.57 -10.41 4.56
N ASP A 142 1.08 -9.21 4.26
CA ASP A 142 1.33 -8.60 2.96
C ASP A 142 2.76 -8.04 2.90
N TYR A 143 3.69 -8.78 2.28
CA TYR A 143 5.06 -8.31 2.13
C TYR A 143 5.21 -7.14 1.15
N ASN A 144 4.28 -6.97 0.19
CA ASN A 144 4.41 -5.98 -0.88
C ASN A 144 4.35 -4.54 -0.33
N VAL A 145 3.46 -4.28 0.63
CA VAL A 145 3.36 -2.94 1.23
C VAL A 145 4.69 -2.51 1.87
N TYR A 146 5.39 -3.45 2.51
CA TYR A 146 6.69 -3.16 3.12
C TYR A 146 7.80 -2.98 2.08
N LEU A 147 7.76 -3.71 0.97
CA LEU A 147 8.71 -3.49 -0.13
C LEU A 147 8.50 -2.11 -0.75
N TYR A 148 7.25 -1.73 -1.09
CA TYR A 148 6.93 -0.37 -1.58
C TYR A 148 7.44 0.71 -0.62
N LEU A 149 7.06 0.66 0.66
CA LEU A 149 7.55 1.62 1.65
C LEU A 149 9.07 1.59 1.77
N GLY A 150 9.69 0.42 1.69
CA GLY A 150 11.13 0.24 1.73
C GLY A 150 11.86 1.01 0.62
N TYR A 151 11.34 0.94 -0.60
CA TYR A 151 11.89 1.65 -1.75
C TYR A 151 11.53 3.14 -1.75
N ILE A 152 10.34 3.52 -1.27
CA ILE A 152 9.98 4.93 -1.06
C ILE A 152 10.90 5.57 -0.01
N PHE A 153 11.11 4.92 1.14
CA PHE A 153 12.07 5.37 2.16
C PHE A 153 13.48 5.54 1.58
N GLN A 154 13.90 4.62 0.71
CA GLN A 154 15.21 4.69 0.05
C GLN A 154 15.32 5.93 -0.83
N ALA A 155 14.31 6.22 -1.67
CA ALA A 155 14.27 7.40 -2.53
C ALA A 155 14.30 8.71 -1.71
N TYR A 156 13.64 8.73 -0.54
CA TYR A 156 13.72 9.86 0.39
C TYR A 156 15.03 9.94 1.18
N GLY A 157 15.95 8.98 1.04
CA GLY A 157 17.23 8.93 1.76
C GLY A 157 17.14 8.40 3.20
N LEU A 158 15.99 7.86 3.60
CA LEU A 158 15.69 7.36 4.95
C LEU A 158 16.21 5.93 5.14
N LYS A 159 17.54 5.78 5.15
CA LYS A 159 18.24 4.48 5.12
C LYS A 159 17.80 3.50 6.21
N LYS A 160 17.63 3.96 7.46
CA LYS A 160 17.21 3.11 8.59
C LYS A 160 15.77 2.60 8.44
N ALA A 161 14.87 3.45 7.94
CA ALA A 161 13.48 3.10 7.69
C ALA A 161 13.35 2.14 6.51
N SER A 162 14.11 2.41 5.43
CA SER A 162 14.20 1.52 4.27
C SER A 162 14.66 0.12 4.65
N TYR A 163 15.76 0.01 5.42
CA TYR A 163 16.26 -1.29 5.89
C TYR A 163 15.22 -2.05 6.71
N TRP A 164 14.55 -1.37 7.65
CA TRP A 164 13.51 -1.98 8.47
C TRP A 164 12.35 -2.53 7.61
N ALA A 165 11.82 -1.72 6.69
CA ALA A 165 10.69 -2.12 5.86
C ALA A 165 11.08 -3.27 4.91
N ARG A 166 12.23 -3.18 4.24
CA ARG A 166 12.70 -4.26 3.33
C ARG A 166 13.01 -5.55 4.06
N ARG A 167 13.61 -5.49 5.27
CA ARG A 167 13.83 -6.67 6.10
C ARG A 167 12.50 -7.34 6.48
N ARG A 168 11.51 -6.54 6.89
CA ARG A 168 10.16 -7.00 7.20
C ARG A 168 9.48 -7.67 6.01
N GLY A 169 9.49 -7.01 4.85
CA GLY A 169 8.97 -7.59 3.59
C GLY A 169 9.62 -8.93 3.24
N ARG A 170 10.96 -9.01 3.26
CA ARG A 170 11.68 -10.27 3.00
C ARG A 170 11.39 -11.37 4.03
N GLY A 171 11.26 -11.01 5.31
CA GLY A 171 10.95 -11.98 6.36
C GLY A 171 9.57 -12.59 6.17
N ILE A 172 8.57 -11.75 5.90
CA ILE A 172 7.19 -12.18 5.63
C ILE A 172 7.15 -13.05 4.37
N SER A 173 7.75 -12.60 3.27
CA SER A 173 7.75 -13.38 2.04
C SER A 173 8.44 -14.73 2.24
N TYR A 174 9.55 -14.77 2.97
CA TYR A 174 10.26 -16.02 3.28
C TYR A 174 9.38 -16.98 4.09
N GLN A 175 8.64 -16.48 5.08
CA GLN A 175 7.67 -17.30 5.82
C GLN A 175 6.54 -17.85 4.94
N MET A 176 6.13 -17.10 3.92
CA MET A 176 5.03 -17.49 3.02
C MET A 176 5.46 -18.41 1.86
N THR A 177 6.64 -18.17 1.29
CA THR A 177 7.06 -18.77 0.01
C THR A 177 8.40 -19.49 0.09
N TYR A 178 9.08 -19.47 1.25
CA TYR A 178 10.47 -19.93 1.43
C TYR A 178 11.49 -19.15 0.58
N VAL A 179 11.10 -17.99 0.04
CA VAL A 179 11.97 -17.11 -0.75
C VAL A 179 11.86 -15.67 -0.24
N ALA A 180 13.01 -15.04 -0.01
CA ALA A 180 13.08 -13.62 0.29
C ALA A 180 12.85 -12.81 -1.00
N MET A 181 11.62 -12.32 -1.16
CA MET A 181 11.19 -11.57 -2.33
C MET A 181 11.76 -10.15 -2.28
N GLU A 182 12.21 -9.70 -3.44
CA GLU A 182 12.59 -8.31 -3.71
C GLU A 182 12.01 -7.94 -5.08
N TYR A 183 11.81 -6.64 -5.30
CA TYR A 183 11.44 -6.18 -6.64
C TYR A 183 12.63 -6.26 -7.59
N LEU A 184 12.32 -6.46 -8.86
CA LEU A 184 13.34 -6.44 -9.91
C LEU A 184 13.94 -5.04 -9.99
N LYS A 185 15.21 -4.94 -10.40
CA LYS A 185 15.92 -3.67 -10.55
C LYS A 185 15.11 -2.63 -11.32
N ARG A 186 14.49 -3.03 -12.45
CA ARG A 186 13.62 -2.17 -13.27
C ARG A 186 12.44 -1.59 -12.50
N ASP A 187 11.85 -2.34 -11.58
CA ASP A 187 10.67 -1.92 -10.83
C ASP A 187 11.09 -0.97 -9.69
N ILE A 188 12.25 -1.23 -9.08
CA ILE A 188 12.87 -0.32 -8.10
C ILE A 188 13.20 1.03 -8.75
N GLU A 189 13.77 1.02 -9.95
CA GLU A 189 14.08 2.23 -10.73
C GLU A 189 12.79 3.01 -11.01
N ARG A 190 11.73 2.35 -11.50
CA ARG A 190 10.43 2.98 -11.74
C ARG A 190 9.80 3.58 -10.47
N ILE A 191 9.88 2.88 -9.34
CA ILE A 191 9.41 3.42 -8.05
C ILE A 191 10.22 4.66 -7.67
N THR A 192 11.54 4.60 -7.79
CA THR A 192 12.44 5.69 -7.43
C THR A 192 12.18 6.93 -8.30
N GLU A 193 12.07 6.76 -9.62
CA GLU A 193 11.74 7.83 -10.56
C GLU A 193 10.40 8.49 -10.26
N MET A 194 9.37 7.69 -9.92
CA MET A 194 8.06 8.22 -9.56
C MET A 194 8.13 9.06 -8.28
N VAL A 195 8.84 8.57 -7.26
CA VAL A 195 9.04 9.31 -6.01
C VAL A 195 9.81 10.60 -6.26
N ASP A 196 10.89 10.57 -7.03
CA ASP A 196 11.72 11.75 -7.31
C ASP A 196 10.96 12.82 -8.09
N ARG A 197 10.11 12.42 -9.05
CA ARG A 197 9.27 13.35 -9.82
C ARG A 197 8.23 14.08 -8.97
N HIS A 198 7.69 13.41 -7.96
CA HIS A 198 6.61 13.92 -7.11
C HIS A 198 7.07 14.18 -5.67
N ARG A 199 8.38 14.33 -5.48
CA ARG A 199 8.99 14.46 -4.16
C ARG A 199 8.53 15.73 -3.49
N ASN A 200 8.07 15.63 -2.24
CA ASN A 200 7.70 16.79 -1.45
C ASN A 200 8.08 16.63 0.03
N GLU A 201 8.20 17.76 0.73
CA GLU A 201 8.65 17.77 2.14
C GLU A 201 7.61 17.17 3.09
N ARG A 202 6.32 17.26 2.77
CA ARG A 202 5.25 16.68 3.59
C ARG A 202 5.32 15.15 3.61
N SER A 203 5.47 14.54 2.45
CA SER A 203 5.69 13.10 2.25
C SER A 203 6.90 12.61 3.01
N ARG A 204 8.02 13.35 2.96
CA ARG A 204 9.20 13.05 3.77
C ARG A 204 8.88 13.03 5.27
N ARG A 205 8.20 14.07 5.77
CA ARG A 205 7.83 14.18 7.18
C ARG A 205 6.83 13.11 7.60
N MET A 206 5.90 12.71 6.75
CA MET A 206 4.99 11.58 7.00
C MET A 206 5.77 10.29 7.21
N LEU A 207 6.76 10.02 6.34
CA LEU A 207 7.62 8.85 6.42
C LEU A 207 8.50 8.87 7.69
N GLU A 208 9.08 10.03 8.03
CA GLU A 208 9.87 10.24 9.24
C GLU A 208 9.04 10.05 10.52
N ALA A 209 7.76 10.47 10.52
CA ALA A 209 6.83 10.24 11.63
C ALA A 209 6.36 8.77 11.71
N PHE A 210 6.08 8.15 10.56
CA PHE A 210 5.56 6.79 10.49
C PHE A 210 6.55 5.74 10.99
N TYR A 211 7.81 5.79 10.52
CA TYR A 211 8.81 4.78 10.81
C TYR A 211 9.01 4.46 12.29
N PRO A 212 9.32 5.42 13.18
CA PRO A 212 9.56 5.12 14.60
C PRO A 212 8.31 4.56 15.28
N PHE A 213 7.13 5.07 14.90
CA PHE A 213 5.85 4.57 15.41
C PHE A 213 5.57 3.12 14.97
N ALA A 214 5.64 2.85 13.67
CA ALA A 214 5.39 1.52 13.11
C ALA A 214 6.39 0.49 13.65
N LYS A 215 7.68 0.85 13.71
CA LYS A 215 8.72 0.00 14.30
C LYS A 215 8.44 -0.35 15.76
N LYS A 216 8.02 0.63 16.58
CA LYS A 216 7.68 0.38 17.98
C LYS A 216 6.47 -0.54 18.12
N LYS A 217 5.44 -0.34 17.29
CA LYS A 217 4.18 -1.09 17.38
C LYS A 217 4.26 -2.51 16.79
N LEU A 218 5.04 -2.71 15.74
CA LEU A 218 5.12 -3.97 15.01
C LEU A 218 6.34 -4.82 15.39
N GLY A 219 7.28 -4.26 16.17
CA GLY A 219 8.50 -4.93 16.58
C GLY A 219 9.45 -5.26 15.41
N TYR A 220 10.34 -6.21 15.69
CA TYR A 220 11.21 -6.82 14.69
C TYR A 220 10.58 -8.13 14.22
N LEU A 221 10.73 -8.41 12.92
CA LEU A 221 10.56 -9.74 12.35
C LEU A 221 11.89 -10.50 12.38
#